data_AF-A0A969TBW5-F1
#
_entry.id   AF-A0A969TBW5-F1
#
_cell.length_a   1.000
_cell.length_b   1.000
_cell.length_c   1.000
_cell.angle_alpha   90.00
_cell.angle_beta   90.00
_cell.angle_gamma   90.00
#
_symmetry.space_group_name_H-M   'P 1'
#
loop_
_entity.id
_entity.type
_entity.pdbx_description
1 polymer ?
#
loop_
_entity_poly.entity_id
_entity_poly.type
_entity_poly.pdbx_seq_one_letter_code
_entity_poly.pdbx_strand_id
1 'polypeptide(L)'
;MAASQSLYSKNHQLLLQLMNKASIASMKELSKISGIPELQLIRLEHGLLPKMQIETLLKLSKALQISVDKLLALFCSESLPPATIDLAESVALDTLKQEYQNLQQTLAQQQETLEQQFQQESIQRIESWLLQWPTAAAVAQQNPQFSAAKILPLAKP
;
A
#
# COMPACT_ATOMS: atom_id res chain seq x y z
N MET A 1 -36.21 -11.33 -19.91
CA MET A 1 -35.81 -12.66 -19.43
C MET A 1 -34.33 -13.00 -19.67
N ALA A 2 -33.59 -12.30 -20.54
CA ALA A 2 -32.15 -12.55 -20.77
C ALA A 2 -31.22 -12.06 -19.64
N ALA A 3 -31.53 -10.92 -19.00
CA ALA A 3 -30.67 -10.31 -17.98
C ALA A 3 -30.51 -11.16 -16.71
N SER A 4 -31.52 -11.95 -16.34
CA SER A 4 -31.44 -12.86 -15.19
C SER A 4 -30.55 -14.08 -15.43
N GLN A 5 -30.41 -14.51 -16.70
CA GLN A 5 -29.56 -15.65 -17.05
C GLN A 5 -28.07 -15.29 -17.03
N SER A 6 -27.71 -14.07 -17.46
CA SER A 6 -26.33 -13.58 -17.38
C SER A 6 -25.89 -13.29 -15.94
N LEU A 7 -26.81 -12.81 -15.10
CA LEU A 7 -26.52 -12.51 -13.70
C LEU A 7 -26.35 -13.81 -12.88
N TYR A 8 -27.17 -14.82 -13.16
CA TYR A 8 -27.03 -16.16 -12.57
C TYR A 8 -25.65 -16.76 -12.83
N SER A 9 -25.21 -16.81 -14.10
CA SER A 9 -23.92 -17.44 -14.43
C SER A 9 -22.73 -16.70 -13.80
N LYS A 10 -22.77 -15.36 -13.80
CA LYS A 10 -21.76 -14.51 -13.14
C LYS A 10 -21.69 -14.79 -11.63
N ASN A 11 -22.81 -14.75 -10.94
CA ASN A 11 -22.85 -14.95 -9.49
C ASN A 11 -22.49 -16.39 -9.10
N HIS A 12 -22.91 -17.38 -9.90
CA HIS A 12 -22.51 -18.77 -9.71
C HIS A 12 -20.99 -18.95 -9.81
N GLN A 13 -20.35 -18.36 -10.84
CA GLN A 13 -18.89 -18.38 -10.98
C GLN A 13 -18.17 -17.70 -9.80
N LEU A 14 -18.66 -16.53 -9.36
CA LEU A 14 -18.12 -15.83 -8.20
C LEU A 14 -18.23 -16.68 -6.93
N LEU A 15 -19.36 -17.34 -6.72
CA LEU A 15 -19.59 -18.19 -5.57
C LEU A 15 -18.63 -19.40 -5.56
N LEU A 16 -18.43 -20.05 -6.70
CA LEU A 16 -17.44 -21.13 -6.83
C LEU A 16 -16.02 -20.66 -6.51
N GLN A 17 -15.63 -19.46 -6.97
CA GLN A 17 -14.32 -18.90 -6.63
C GLN A 17 -14.16 -18.62 -5.13
N LEU A 18 -15.21 -18.13 -4.48
CA LEU A 18 -15.20 -17.90 -3.02
C LEU A 18 -15.15 -19.22 -2.25
N MET A 19 -15.89 -20.23 -2.69
CA MET A 19 -15.86 -21.56 -2.09
C MET A 19 -14.47 -22.21 -2.21
N ASN A 20 -13.83 -22.10 -3.38
CA ASN A 20 -12.46 -22.60 -3.57
C ASN A 20 -11.47 -21.91 -2.61
N LYS A 21 -11.60 -20.59 -2.40
CA LYS A 21 -10.78 -19.85 -1.43
C LYS A 21 -11.03 -20.29 0.01
N ALA A 22 -12.27 -20.64 0.34
CA ALA A 22 -12.66 -21.16 1.66
C ALA A 22 -12.45 -22.68 1.81
N SER A 23 -11.86 -23.37 0.81
CA SER A 23 -11.67 -24.83 0.79
C SER A 23 -12.97 -25.64 0.92
N ILE A 24 -14.06 -25.15 0.32
CA ILE A 24 -15.38 -25.81 0.31
C ILE A 24 -15.59 -26.43 -1.08
N ALA A 25 -15.80 -27.75 -1.14
CA ALA A 25 -15.80 -28.49 -2.41
C ALA A 25 -17.15 -28.48 -3.13
N SER A 26 -18.27 -28.26 -2.42
CA SER A 26 -19.60 -28.33 -3.03
C SER A 26 -20.64 -27.42 -2.37
N MET A 27 -21.70 -27.09 -3.10
CA MET A 27 -22.81 -26.29 -2.59
C MET A 27 -23.53 -26.96 -1.41
N LYS A 28 -23.59 -28.31 -1.44
CA LYS A 28 -24.14 -29.12 -0.35
C LYS A 28 -23.31 -28.98 0.92
N GLU A 29 -21.99 -28.95 0.76
CA GLU A 29 -21.06 -28.75 1.86
C GLU A 29 -21.15 -27.33 2.41
N LEU A 30 -21.25 -26.32 1.54
CA LEU A 30 -21.50 -24.93 1.94
C LEU A 30 -22.81 -24.81 2.76
N SER A 31 -23.89 -25.45 2.29
CA SER A 31 -25.17 -25.53 3.00
C SER A 31 -25.01 -26.14 4.40
N LYS A 32 -24.27 -27.24 4.50
CA LYS A 32 -24.00 -27.92 5.78
C LYS A 32 -23.15 -27.08 6.74
N ILE A 33 -22.10 -26.41 6.25
CA ILE A 33 -21.19 -25.59 7.06
C ILE A 33 -21.86 -24.30 7.51
N SER A 34 -22.59 -23.63 6.62
CA SER A 34 -23.27 -22.36 6.90
C SER A 34 -24.61 -22.54 7.62
N GLY A 35 -25.20 -23.73 7.59
CA GLY A 35 -26.55 -23.98 8.10
C GLY A 35 -27.63 -23.30 7.28
N ILE A 36 -27.34 -22.98 6.01
CA ILE A 36 -28.23 -22.26 5.09
C ILE A 36 -28.77 -23.27 4.07
N PRO A 37 -30.11 -23.35 3.85
CA PRO A 37 -30.66 -24.29 2.88
C PRO A 37 -30.23 -23.95 1.45
N GLU A 38 -30.08 -24.97 0.60
CA GLU A 38 -29.61 -24.82 -0.78
C GLU A 38 -30.45 -23.82 -1.59
N LEU A 39 -31.76 -23.73 -1.34
CA LEU A 39 -32.62 -22.74 -1.99
C LEU A 39 -32.18 -21.28 -1.73
N GLN A 40 -31.59 -20.98 -0.58
CA GLN A 40 -31.08 -19.64 -0.28
C GLN A 40 -29.75 -19.38 -1.02
N LEU A 41 -28.96 -20.41 -1.25
CA LEU A 41 -27.75 -20.32 -2.09
C LEU A 41 -28.13 -20.14 -3.57
N ILE A 42 -29.17 -20.81 -4.05
CA ILE A 42 -29.71 -20.60 -5.39
C ILE A 42 -30.27 -19.17 -5.53
N ARG A 43 -30.94 -18.64 -4.50
CA ARG A 43 -31.42 -17.25 -4.49
C ARG A 43 -30.27 -16.24 -4.57
N LEU A 44 -29.17 -16.51 -3.88
CA LEU A 44 -27.94 -15.73 -3.97
C LEU A 44 -27.42 -15.68 -5.42
N GLU A 45 -27.36 -16.83 -6.10
CA GLU A 45 -26.94 -16.90 -7.51
C GLU A 45 -27.87 -16.08 -8.41
N HIS A 46 -29.18 -16.09 -8.15
CA HIS A 46 -30.15 -15.29 -8.90
C HIS A 46 -30.14 -13.79 -8.54
N GLY A 47 -29.18 -13.32 -7.73
CA GLY A 47 -29.02 -11.90 -7.39
C GLY A 47 -30.02 -11.40 -6.35
N LEU A 48 -30.66 -12.29 -5.59
CA LEU A 48 -31.65 -11.93 -4.58
C LEU A 48 -31.01 -11.65 -3.20
N LEU A 49 -29.68 -11.49 -3.15
CA LEU A 49 -28.94 -11.15 -1.93
C LEU A 49 -29.55 -9.94 -1.19
N PRO A 50 -29.94 -8.83 -1.85
CA PRO A 50 -30.56 -7.70 -1.16
C PRO A 50 -31.87 -8.02 -0.42
N LYS A 51 -32.54 -9.12 -0.79
CA LYS A 51 -33.81 -9.57 -0.18
C LYS A 51 -33.62 -10.68 0.85
N MET A 52 -32.37 -11.10 1.11
CA MET A 52 -32.06 -12.13 2.10
C MET A 52 -31.99 -11.54 3.51
N GLN A 53 -32.31 -12.35 4.51
CA GLN A 53 -32.20 -11.94 5.91
C GLN A 53 -30.72 -11.74 6.30
N ILE A 54 -30.44 -10.74 7.14
CA ILE A 54 -29.08 -10.41 7.60
C ILE A 54 -28.41 -11.58 8.32
N GLU A 55 -29.17 -12.41 9.03
CA GLU A 55 -28.67 -13.62 9.68
C GLU A 55 -28.05 -14.59 8.66
N THR A 56 -28.68 -14.75 7.50
CA THR A 56 -28.19 -15.59 6.41
C THR A 56 -26.90 -15.02 5.83
N LEU A 57 -26.80 -13.69 5.68
CA LEU A 57 -25.57 -13.04 5.22
C LEU A 57 -24.42 -13.24 6.22
N LEU A 58 -24.69 -13.12 7.52
CA LEU A 58 -23.68 -13.34 8.57
C LEU A 58 -23.18 -14.79 8.58
N LYS A 59 -24.09 -15.77 8.44
CA LYS A 59 -23.73 -17.19 8.32
C LYS A 59 -22.88 -17.46 7.07
N LEU A 60 -23.24 -16.84 5.94
CA LEU A 60 -22.50 -16.99 4.68
C LEU A 60 -21.11 -16.32 4.75
N SER A 61 -21.03 -15.12 5.33
CA SER A 61 -19.79 -14.40 5.61
C SER A 61 -18.83 -15.22 6.48
N LYS A 62 -19.35 -15.84 7.55
CA LYS A 62 -18.57 -16.72 8.43
C LYS A 62 -18.09 -17.98 7.71
N ALA A 63 -18.96 -18.63 6.93
CA ALA A 63 -18.61 -19.85 6.20
C ALA A 63 -17.59 -19.60 5.08
N LEU A 64 -17.73 -18.50 4.34
CA LEU A 64 -16.82 -18.11 3.26
C LEU A 64 -15.60 -17.32 3.72
N GLN A 65 -15.49 -17.01 5.02
CA GLN A 65 -14.39 -16.27 5.64
C GLN A 65 -14.14 -14.89 4.99
N ILE A 66 -15.21 -14.19 4.62
CA ILE A 66 -15.16 -12.84 4.05
C ILE A 66 -16.02 -11.88 4.85
N SER A 67 -15.70 -10.58 4.87
CA SER A 67 -16.56 -9.58 5.52
C SER A 67 -17.90 -9.42 4.80
N VAL A 68 -18.93 -9.03 5.55
CA VAL A 68 -20.28 -8.77 5.02
C VAL A 68 -20.24 -7.65 3.97
N ASP A 69 -19.44 -6.60 4.19
CA ASP A 69 -19.30 -5.49 3.26
C ASP A 69 -18.74 -5.94 1.90
N LYS A 70 -17.74 -6.82 1.93
CA LYS A 70 -17.14 -7.38 0.71
C LYS A 70 -18.14 -8.29 -0.04
N LEU A 71 -18.92 -9.07 0.70
CA LEU A 71 -19.97 -9.92 0.16
C LEU A 71 -21.07 -9.08 -0.52
N LEU A 72 -21.50 -7.99 0.11
CA LEU A 72 -22.44 -7.03 -0.47
C LEU A 72 -21.86 -6.36 -1.72
N ALA A 73 -20.61 -5.90 -1.67
CA ALA A 73 -19.96 -5.25 -2.80
C ALA A 73 -19.84 -6.17 -4.04
N LEU A 74 -19.61 -7.47 -3.84
CA LEU A 74 -19.45 -8.44 -4.93
C LEU A 74 -20.76 -8.85 -5.60
N PHE A 75 -21.84 -9.00 -4.83
CA PHE A 75 -23.10 -9.55 -5.33
C PHE A 75 -24.22 -8.50 -5.53
N CYS A 76 -24.07 -7.29 -4.97
CA CYS A 76 -25.06 -6.23 -5.08
C CYS A 76 -24.65 -5.08 -6.01
N SER A 77 -23.54 -5.20 -6.75
CA SER A 77 -22.95 -4.10 -7.55
C SER A 77 -23.89 -3.50 -8.61
N GLU A 78 -24.95 -4.22 -9.02
CA GLU A 78 -25.93 -3.75 -10.02
C GLU A 78 -27.30 -3.39 -9.41
N SER A 79 -27.60 -3.80 -8.17
CA SER A 79 -28.95 -3.70 -7.57
C SER A 79 -29.07 -2.67 -6.47
N LEU A 80 -27.95 -2.13 -5.97
CA LEU A 80 -28.00 -0.96 -5.13
C LEU A 80 -28.10 0.25 -6.09
N PRO A 81 -29.14 1.11 -5.99
CA PRO A 81 -29.00 2.45 -6.55
C PRO A 81 -27.67 3.00 -6.03
N PRO A 82 -26.86 3.70 -6.87
CA PRO A 82 -25.58 4.23 -6.40
C PRO A 82 -25.88 4.96 -5.10
N ALA A 83 -25.37 4.42 -4.00
CA ALA A 83 -25.41 5.14 -2.75
C ALA A 83 -24.75 6.47 -3.10
N THR A 84 -25.43 7.58 -2.85
CA THR A 84 -24.94 8.93 -3.14
C THR A 84 -23.77 9.24 -2.20
N ILE A 85 -22.66 8.54 -2.41
CA ILE A 85 -21.37 8.65 -1.74
C ILE A 85 -20.28 8.87 -2.83
N ASP A 86 -20.63 9.13 -4.09
CA ASP A 86 -19.71 8.76 -5.18
C ASP A 86 -19.02 9.89 -5.96
N LEU A 87 -19.06 11.15 -5.49
CA LEU A 87 -18.27 12.23 -6.15
C LEU A 87 -17.46 13.10 -5.20
N ALA A 88 -17.98 13.46 -4.03
CA ALA A 88 -17.24 14.31 -3.10
C ALA A 88 -16.12 13.56 -2.37
N GLU A 89 -16.36 12.30 -1.98
CA GLU A 89 -15.39 11.50 -1.24
C GLU A 89 -14.30 10.92 -2.16
N SER A 90 -14.65 10.56 -3.39
CA SER A 90 -13.66 10.17 -4.42
C SER A 90 -12.72 11.33 -4.78
N VAL A 91 -13.24 12.55 -4.97
CA VAL A 91 -12.43 13.76 -5.20
C VAL A 91 -11.56 14.10 -3.98
N ALA A 92 -12.07 13.94 -2.76
CA ALA A 92 -11.29 14.16 -1.54
C ALA A 92 -10.14 13.13 -1.39
N LEU A 93 -10.38 11.87 -1.77
CA LEU A 93 -9.33 10.84 -1.75
C LEU A 93 -8.28 11.06 -2.83
N ASP A 94 -8.68 11.54 -4.02
CA ASP A 94 -7.73 11.80 -5.11
C ASP A 94 -6.87 13.03 -4.85
N THR A 95 -7.45 14.09 -4.28
CA THR A 95 -6.69 15.27 -3.81
C THR A 95 -5.70 14.89 -2.71
N LEU A 96 -6.11 14.09 -1.72
CA LEU A 96 -5.22 13.63 -0.66
C LEU A 96 -4.04 12.78 -1.18
N LYS A 97 -4.28 11.92 -2.19
CA LYS A 97 -3.21 11.15 -2.83
C LYS A 97 -2.22 12.04 -3.57
N GLN A 98 -2.69 13.08 -4.25
CA GLN A 98 -1.84 14.04 -4.95
C GLN A 98 -0.96 14.81 -3.96
N GLU A 99 -1.53 15.30 -2.85
CA GLU A 99 -0.76 15.97 -1.80
C GLU A 99 0.31 15.07 -1.21
N TYR A 100 -0.03 13.80 -0.95
CA TYR A 100 0.93 12.83 -0.45
C TYR A 100 2.09 12.59 -1.42
N GLN A 101 1.80 12.46 -2.73
CA GLN A 101 2.84 12.31 -3.76
C GLN A 101 3.75 13.55 -3.85
N ASN A 102 3.16 14.75 -3.82
CA ASN A 102 3.90 16.01 -3.83
C ASN A 102 4.82 16.13 -2.61
N LEU A 103 4.34 15.70 -1.43
CA LEU A 103 5.13 15.71 -0.21
C LEU A 103 6.29 14.72 -0.28
N GLN A 104 6.06 13.51 -0.78
CA GLN A 104 7.13 12.53 -0.99
C GLN A 104 8.22 13.05 -1.93
N GLN A 105 7.83 13.67 -3.05
CA GLN A 105 8.78 14.24 -4.00
C GLN A 105 9.58 15.38 -3.38
N THR A 106 8.91 16.24 -2.61
CA THR A 106 9.53 17.36 -1.90
C THR A 106 10.55 16.88 -0.87
N LEU A 107 10.25 15.81 -0.14
CA LEU A 107 11.18 15.21 0.81
C LEU A 107 12.41 14.61 0.11
N ALA A 108 12.23 13.92 -1.02
CA ALA A 108 13.34 13.38 -1.80
C ALA A 108 14.27 14.48 -2.31
N GLN A 109 13.72 15.58 -2.83
CA GLN A 109 14.51 16.72 -3.28
C GLN A 109 15.28 17.40 -2.14
N GLN A 110 14.67 17.53 -0.96
CA GLN A 110 15.35 18.09 0.22
C GLN A 110 16.53 17.22 0.67
N GLN A 111 16.37 15.89 0.67
CA GLN A 111 17.45 14.97 1.01
C GLN A 111 18.64 15.12 0.04
N GLU A 112 18.38 15.12 -1.27
CA GLU A 112 19.43 15.30 -2.27
C GLU A 112 20.14 16.66 -2.12
N THR A 113 19.37 17.72 -1.89
CA THR A 113 19.92 19.07 -1.69
C THR A 113 20.81 19.13 -0.45
N LEU A 114 20.37 18.54 0.66
CA LEU A 114 21.14 18.49 1.91
C LEU A 114 22.43 17.69 1.74
N GLU A 115 22.40 16.56 1.02
CA GLU A 115 23.60 15.79 0.73
C GLU A 115 24.61 16.59 -0.10
N GLN A 116 24.16 17.29 -1.14
CA GLN A 116 25.02 18.13 -1.97
C GLN A 116 25.62 19.30 -1.17
N GLN A 117 24.80 19.97 -0.36
CA GLN A 117 25.26 21.06 0.50
C GLN A 117 26.29 20.56 1.51
N PHE A 118 26.03 19.43 2.17
CA PHE A 118 26.96 18.83 3.11
C PHE A 118 28.29 18.47 2.44
N GLN A 119 28.26 17.88 1.25
CA GLN A 119 29.48 17.56 0.50
C GLN A 119 30.27 18.83 0.16
N GLN A 120 29.60 19.87 -0.33
CA GLN A 120 30.23 21.13 -0.71
C GLN A 120 30.83 21.85 0.52
N GLU A 121 30.08 21.99 1.61
CA GLU A 121 30.55 22.61 2.84
C GLU A 121 31.71 21.84 3.46
N SER A 122 31.65 20.50 3.41
CA SER A 122 32.73 19.64 3.91
C SER A 122 34.00 19.86 3.10
N ILE A 123 33.91 19.85 1.76
CA ILE A 123 35.06 20.11 0.88
C ILE A 123 35.64 21.50 1.15
N GLN A 124 34.81 22.55 1.19
CA GLN A 124 35.28 23.91 1.45
C GLN A 124 36.00 24.04 2.80
N ARG A 125 35.51 23.36 3.84
CA ARG A 125 36.13 23.36 5.16
C ARG A 125 37.48 22.62 5.17
N ILE A 126 37.62 21.55 4.39
CA ILE A 126 38.84 20.74 4.38
C ILE A 126 39.80 21.08 3.23
N GLU A 127 39.41 21.95 2.29
CA GLU A 127 40.20 22.30 1.10
C GLU A 127 41.53 22.94 1.47
N SER A 128 41.51 23.93 2.37
CA SER A 128 42.71 24.60 2.87
C SER A 128 43.69 23.62 3.54
N TRP A 129 43.15 22.63 4.27
CA TRP A 129 43.93 21.58 4.91
C TRP A 129 44.52 20.59 3.89
N LEU A 130 43.72 20.10 2.94
CA LEU A 130 44.16 19.18 1.88
C LEU A 130 45.28 19.79 1.02
N LEU A 131 45.21 21.10 0.73
CA LEU A 131 46.25 21.80 -0.04
C LEU A 131 47.57 21.92 0.71
N GLN A 132 47.54 22.05 2.04
CA GLN A 132 48.74 22.23 2.87
C GLN A 132 49.35 20.91 3.36
N TRP A 133 48.60 19.80 3.27
CA TRP A 133 49.04 18.47 3.71
C TRP A 133 50.33 17.97 3.03
N PRO A 134 50.53 18.10 1.70
CA PRO A 134 51.75 17.65 1.05
C PRO A 134 52.99 18.41 1.53
N THR A 135 52.85 19.71 1.79
CA THR A 135 53.95 20.54 2.31
C THR A 135 54.31 20.14 3.73
N ALA A 136 53.31 19.91 4.59
CA ALA A 136 53.54 19.40 5.94
C ALA A 136 54.21 18.02 5.93
N ALA A 137 53.78 17.11 5.05
CA ALA A 137 54.36 15.78 4.90
C ALA A 137 55.81 15.84 4.39
N ALA A 138 56.11 16.68 3.39
CA ALA A 138 57.46 16.86 2.87
C ALA A 138 58.43 17.40 3.93
N VAL A 139 57.99 18.38 4.73
CA VAL A 139 58.79 18.96 5.83
C VAL A 139 59.05 17.93 6.92
N ALA A 140 58.06 17.11 7.28
CA ALA A 140 58.22 16.04 8.26
C ALA A 140 59.14 14.90 7.78
N GLN A 141 59.06 14.53 6.49
CA GLN A 141 59.95 13.52 5.91
C GLN A 141 61.40 13.99 5.81
N GLN A 142 61.62 15.27 5.46
CA GLN A 142 62.96 15.85 5.35
C GLN A 142 63.60 16.16 6.70
N ASN A 143 62.79 16.41 7.74
CA ASN A 143 63.26 16.77 9.08
C ASN A 143 62.66 15.84 10.16
N PRO A 144 63.30 14.70 10.47
CA PRO A 144 62.79 13.73 11.45
C PRO A 144 62.69 14.25 12.89
N GLN A 145 63.40 15.33 13.23
CA GLN A 145 63.30 16.01 14.54
C GLN A 145 62.28 17.17 14.55
N PHE A 146 61.50 17.36 13.48
CA PHE A 146 60.49 18.39 13.41
C PHE A 146 59.36 18.09 14.40
N SER A 147 59.20 18.95 15.41
CA SER A 147 58.16 18.76 16.44
C SER A 147 56.77 18.82 15.82
N ALA A 148 55.93 17.84 16.14
CA ALA A 148 54.52 17.78 15.72
C ALA A 148 53.73 19.04 16.10
N ALA A 149 54.14 19.74 17.18
CA ALA A 149 53.54 20.99 17.60
C ALA A 149 53.65 22.11 16.54
N LYS A 150 54.68 22.07 15.68
CA LYS A 150 54.88 23.02 14.58
C LYS A 150 54.04 22.70 13.33
N ILE A 151 53.41 21.52 13.26
CA ILE A 151 52.49 21.11 12.18
C ILE A 151 51.04 21.50 12.52
N LEU A 152 50.69 21.63 13.81
CA LEU A 152 49.34 22.01 14.28
C LEU A 152 48.76 23.29 13.64
N PRO A 153 49.51 24.36 13.34
CA PRO A 153 48.96 25.55 12.68
C PRO A 153 48.41 25.28 11.27
N LEU A 154 48.93 24.26 10.59
CA LEU A 154 48.53 23.86 9.23
C LEU A 154 47.36 22.87 9.24
N ALA A 155 46.91 22.43 10.43
CA ALA A 155 45.88 21.40 10.63
C ALA A 155 44.61 21.95 11.33
N LYS A 156 44.50 23.28 11.47
CA LYS A 156 43.27 23.91 11.97
C LYS A 156 42.34 24.20 10.77
N PRO A 157 41.12 23.62 10.72
CA PRO A 157 40.15 23.90 9.67
C PRO A 157 39.63 25.34 9.73
#